data_AF-A0A1B6HHY0-F1
#
_entry.id   AF-A0A1B6HHY0-F1
#
_cell.length_a   1.000
_cell.length_b   1.000
_cell.length_c   1.000
_cell.angle_alpha   90.00
_cell.angle_beta   90.00
_cell.angle_gamma   90.00
#
_symmetry.space_group_name_H-M   'P 1'
#
loop_
_entity.id
_entity.type
_entity.pdbx_description
1 polymer ?
#
loop_
_entity_poly.entity_id
_entity_poly.type
_entity_poly.pdbx_seq_one_letter_code
_entity_poly.pdbx_strand_id
1 'polypeptide(L)'
;SLLCTPTEFGSWTGYKPKPTSENFFSNLSDLTNFFSNSPQRVAVLDTIVGRRIPRASATRWNFKSRTVNTVYEYREDLIACMEEIEASSHQAITITKAGAIRRMLEDPNFIFWLA
;
A
#
# COMPACT_ATOMS: atom_id res chain seq x y z
N SER A 1 0.08 52.22 -14.65
CA SER A 1 -0.66 51.04 -14.13
C SER A 1 -0.35 49.83 -15.00
N LEU A 2 0.55 48.97 -14.56
CA LEU A 2 0.78 47.65 -15.15
C LEU A 2 1.04 46.71 -13.97
N LEU A 3 0.01 45.97 -13.55
CA LEU A 3 0.17 44.86 -12.60
C LEU A 3 0.33 43.58 -13.44
N CYS A 4 1.44 42.90 -13.19
CA CYS A 4 1.88 41.65 -13.80
C CYS A 4 0.78 40.59 -13.87
N THR A 5 0.80 39.84 -14.98
CA THR A 5 0.16 38.54 -15.15
C THR A 5 0.81 37.48 -14.25
N PRO A 6 0.06 36.49 -13.73
CA PRO A 6 0.62 35.40 -12.94
C PRO A 6 1.00 34.23 -13.84
N THR A 7 2.26 34.19 -14.30
CA THR A 7 2.78 33.00 -15.02
C THR A 7 4.20 32.64 -14.59
N GLU A 8 4.44 32.59 -13.29
CA GLU A 8 5.66 32.00 -12.73
C GLU A 8 5.33 31.16 -11.50
N PHE A 9 4.59 30.06 -11.68
CA PHE A 9 4.66 28.96 -10.72
C PHE A 9 5.85 28.09 -11.13
N GLY A 10 7.00 28.47 -10.60
CA GLY A 10 8.30 27.86 -10.88
C GLY A 10 8.31 26.36 -10.67
N SER A 11 8.95 25.69 -11.63
CA SER A 11 9.43 24.32 -11.53
C SER A 11 10.46 24.22 -10.40
N TRP A 12 10.05 23.76 -9.22
CA TRP A 12 10.96 23.39 -8.14
C TRP A 12 11.40 21.94 -8.33
N THR A 13 12.51 21.74 -9.06
CA THR A 13 13.21 20.46 -9.11
C THR A 13 13.80 20.17 -7.72
N GLY A 14 13.13 19.36 -6.91
CA GLY A 14 13.73 18.76 -5.70
C GLY A 14 12.88 18.79 -4.43
N TYR A 15 11.76 19.50 -4.37
CA TYR A 15 10.88 19.43 -3.21
C TYR A 15 10.07 18.12 -3.26
N LYS A 16 10.52 17.11 -2.53
CA LYS A 16 9.67 15.99 -2.14
C LYS A 16 8.89 16.43 -0.89
N PRO A 17 7.55 16.58 -0.96
CA PRO A 17 6.78 16.93 0.22
C PRO A 17 7.08 15.92 1.33
N LYS A 18 7.25 16.41 2.56
CA LYS A 18 7.40 15.51 3.71
C LYS A 18 6.19 14.56 3.72
N PRO A 19 6.42 13.25 3.84
CA PRO A 19 5.34 12.28 3.92
C PRO A 19 4.49 12.60 5.15
N THR A 20 3.23 12.92 4.93
CA THR A 20 2.25 13.19 5.98
C THR A 20 1.58 11.90 6.42
N SER A 21 0.99 11.91 7.62
CA SER A 21 0.15 10.80 8.08
C SER A 21 -1.06 10.55 7.16
N GLU A 22 -1.53 11.57 6.43
CA GLU A 22 -2.61 11.44 5.45
C GLU A 22 -2.21 10.54 4.27
N ASN A 23 -0.99 10.71 3.75
CA ASN A 23 -0.46 9.83 2.70
C ASN A 23 -0.33 8.38 3.20
N PHE A 24 0.09 8.19 4.45
CA PHE A 24 0.18 6.87 5.07
C PHE A 24 -1.18 6.17 5.21
N PHE A 25 -2.21 6.87 5.70
CA PHE A 25 -3.55 6.27 5.82
C PHE A 25 -4.23 6.05 4.46
N SER A 26 -3.93 6.88 3.46
CA SER A 26 -4.41 6.68 2.09
C SER A 26 -3.80 5.41 1.50
N ASN A 27 -2.49 5.24 1.65
CA ASN A 27 -1.75 4.04 1.27
C ASN A 27 -2.30 2.76 1.92
N LEU A 28 -2.59 2.81 3.23
CA LEU A 28 -3.24 1.69 3.93
C LEU A 28 -4.65 1.41 3.38
N SER A 29 -5.41 2.46 3.08
CA SER A 29 -6.75 2.31 2.52
C SER A 29 -6.69 1.66 1.14
N ASP A 30 -5.75 2.05 0.28
CA ASP A 30 -5.52 1.44 -1.02
C ASP A 30 -5.14 -0.04 -0.93
N LEU A 31 -4.28 -0.41 0.03
CA LEU A 31 -3.94 -1.81 0.33
C LEU A 31 -5.21 -2.60 0.71
N THR A 32 -6.01 -2.09 1.65
CA THR A 32 -7.23 -2.79 2.09
C THR A 32 -8.28 -2.90 0.97
N ASN A 33 -8.43 -1.86 0.15
CA ASN A 33 -9.32 -1.84 -1.00
C ASN A 33 -8.86 -2.82 -2.08
N PHE A 34 -7.56 -2.97 -2.27
CA PHE A 34 -7.01 -3.89 -3.25
C PHE A 34 -7.45 -5.33 -2.97
N PHE A 35 -7.39 -5.78 -1.71
CA PHE A 35 -7.83 -7.12 -1.34
C PHE A 35 -9.36 -7.25 -1.24
N SER A 36 -10.05 -6.25 -0.69
CA SER A 36 -11.51 -6.32 -0.49
C SER A 36 -12.31 -6.48 -1.78
N ASN A 37 -11.74 -6.08 -2.92
CA ASN A 37 -12.38 -6.13 -4.24
C ASN A 37 -12.15 -7.43 -5.02
N SER A 38 -11.49 -8.46 -4.46
CA SER A 38 -11.35 -9.75 -5.15
C SER A 38 -11.11 -10.92 -4.20
N PRO A 39 -11.99 -11.93 -4.23
CA PRO A 39 -11.81 -13.17 -3.46
C PRO A 39 -10.53 -13.91 -3.81
N GLN A 40 -10.09 -13.86 -5.08
CA GLN A 40 -8.85 -14.50 -5.53
C GLN A 40 -7.62 -13.85 -4.89
N ARG A 41 -7.59 -12.52 -4.79
CA ARG A 41 -6.49 -11.79 -4.12
C ARG A 41 -6.46 -12.07 -2.62
N VAL A 42 -7.62 -12.21 -1.99
CA VAL A 42 -7.73 -12.65 -0.59
C VAL A 42 -7.22 -14.08 -0.42
N ALA A 43 -7.48 -14.99 -1.36
CA ALA A 43 -6.97 -16.36 -1.28
C ALA A 43 -5.43 -16.44 -1.39
N VAL A 44 -4.80 -15.61 -2.22
CA VAL A 44 -3.33 -15.52 -2.30
C VAL A 44 -2.77 -14.98 -0.98
N LEU A 45 -3.39 -13.92 -0.44
CA LEU A 45 -3.05 -13.36 0.87
C LEU A 45 -3.15 -14.43 1.97
N ASP A 46 -4.27 -15.15 2.06
CA ASP A 46 -4.49 -16.21 3.05
C ASP A 46 -3.50 -17.37 2.87
N THR A 47 -3.09 -17.66 1.64
CA THR A 47 -2.08 -18.70 1.38
C THR A 47 -0.71 -18.31 1.88
N ILE A 48 -0.33 -17.03 1.82
CA ILE A 48 1.01 -16.58 2.20
C ILE A 48 1.04 -16.21 3.69
N VAL A 49 0.13 -15.34 4.10
CA VAL A 49 0.00 -14.85 5.48
C VAL A 49 -0.63 -15.92 6.39
N GLY A 50 -1.71 -16.58 5.94
CA GLY A 50 -2.40 -17.62 6.72
C GLY A 50 -1.63 -18.94 6.88
N ARG A 51 -0.53 -19.14 6.14
CA ARG A 51 0.47 -20.20 6.47
C ARG A 51 1.27 -19.88 7.74
N ARG A 52 1.32 -18.60 8.15
CA ARG A 52 2.08 -18.11 9.31
C ARG A 52 1.20 -17.69 10.48
N ILE A 53 -0.02 -17.19 10.23
CA ILE A 53 -0.94 -16.81 11.31
C ILE A 53 -1.68 -18.05 11.84
N PRO A 54 -1.60 -18.37 13.15
CA PRO A 54 -2.50 -19.33 13.76
C PRO A 54 -3.94 -18.95 13.42
N ARG A 55 -4.78 -19.94 13.09
CA ARG A 55 -6.15 -19.82 12.58
C ARG A 55 -7.17 -19.17 13.55
N ALA A 56 -6.73 -18.24 14.40
CA ALA A 56 -7.47 -17.47 15.36
C ALA A 56 -7.43 -15.98 15.00
N SER A 57 -7.95 -15.62 13.84
CA SER A 57 -9.00 -14.61 13.73
C SER A 57 -9.27 -14.30 12.27
N ALA A 58 -10.35 -14.87 11.75
CA ALA A 58 -11.03 -14.43 10.52
C ALA A 58 -11.62 -13.00 10.64
N THR A 59 -11.05 -12.14 11.48
CA THR A 59 -11.55 -10.80 11.76
C THR A 59 -10.93 -9.80 10.78
N ARG A 60 -11.14 -10.09 9.49
CA ARG A 60 -11.45 -9.11 8.43
C ARG A 60 -10.96 -7.69 8.71
N TRP A 61 -9.66 -7.40 8.59
CA TRP A 61 -9.05 -6.05 8.47
C TRP A 61 -9.78 -4.88 9.21
N ASN A 62 -10.30 -5.10 10.43
CA ASN A 62 -11.18 -4.14 11.11
C ASN A 62 -10.54 -3.61 12.39
N PHE A 63 -9.77 -2.54 12.21
CA PHE A 63 -9.56 -1.35 13.06
C PHE A 63 -8.28 -0.71 12.52
N LYS A 64 -8.21 0.62 12.30
CA LYS A 64 -6.99 1.27 11.75
C LYS A 64 -5.71 0.82 12.49
N SER A 65 -5.78 0.64 13.81
CA SER A 65 -4.68 0.10 14.62
C SER A 65 -4.35 -1.37 14.33
N ARG A 66 -5.35 -2.25 14.13
CA ARG A 66 -5.12 -3.65 13.77
C ARG A 66 -4.51 -3.78 12.39
N THR A 67 -4.98 -3.00 11.43
CA THR A 67 -4.43 -2.96 10.07
C THR A 67 -2.96 -2.54 10.08
N VAL A 68 -2.60 -1.49 10.82
CA VAL A 68 -1.20 -1.07 10.94
C VAL A 68 -0.35 -2.18 11.56
N ASN A 69 -0.81 -2.79 12.66
CA ASN A 69 -0.07 -3.86 13.33
C ASN A 69 0.11 -5.10 12.43
N THR A 70 -0.93 -5.48 11.68
CA THR A 70 -0.86 -6.58 10.73
C THR A 70 0.10 -6.27 9.57
N VAL A 71 0.07 -5.06 9.03
CA VAL A 71 1.01 -4.67 7.97
C VAL A 71 2.44 -4.64 8.49
N TYR A 72 2.66 -4.21 9.73
CA TYR A 72 3.97 -4.26 10.38
C TYR A 72 4.48 -5.70 10.56
N GLU A 73 3.64 -6.56 11.14
CA GLU A 73 3.99 -7.95 11.46
C GLU A 73 4.23 -8.81 10.21
N TYR A 74 3.44 -8.60 9.15
CA TYR A 74 3.45 -9.42 7.93
C TYR A 74 3.98 -8.67 6.70
N ARG A 75 4.79 -7.62 6.90
CA ARG A 75 5.26 -6.76 5.81
C ARG A 75 5.95 -7.53 4.68
N GLU A 76 6.88 -8.41 5.03
CA GLU A 76 7.64 -9.23 4.07
C GLU A 76 6.73 -10.22 3.33
N ASP A 77 5.79 -10.83 4.05
CA ASP A 77 4.80 -11.75 3.47
C ASP A 77 3.85 -11.00 2.50
N LEU A 78 3.50 -9.76 2.81
CA LEU A 78 2.71 -8.90 1.91
C LEU A 78 3.50 -8.51 0.66
N ILE A 79 4.82 -8.29 0.76
CA ILE A 79 5.69 -8.05 -0.41
C ILE A 79 5.67 -9.29 -1.31
N ALA A 80 5.92 -10.47 -0.75
CA ALA A 80 5.88 -11.73 -1.51
C ALA A 80 4.49 -11.98 -2.14
N CYS A 81 3.41 -11.59 -1.46
CA CYS A 81 2.06 -11.64 -1.99
C CYS A 81 1.88 -10.74 -3.23
N MET A 82 2.42 -9.52 -3.21
CA MET A 82 2.37 -8.65 -4.38
C MET A 82 3.19 -9.22 -5.54
N GLU A 83 4.36 -9.79 -5.27
CA GLU A 83 5.20 -10.44 -6.29
C GLU A 83 4.47 -11.61 -6.98
N GLU A 84 3.81 -12.46 -6.20
CA GLU A 84 3.01 -13.57 -6.72
C GLU A 84 1.84 -13.07 -7.57
N ILE A 85 1.17 -11.99 -7.15
CA ILE A 85 0.08 -11.38 -7.93
C ILE A 85 0.60 -10.75 -9.23
N GLU A 86 1.76 -10.09 -9.20
CA GLU A 86 2.43 -9.56 -10.40
C GLU A 86 2.79 -10.68 -11.39
N ALA A 87 3.24 -11.83 -10.90
CA ALA A 87 3.64 -12.97 -11.71
C ALA A 87 2.46 -13.78 -12.29
N SER A 88 1.35 -13.90 -11.54
CA SER A 88 0.22 -14.77 -11.90
C SER A 88 -0.95 -14.05 -12.56
N SER A 89 -1.07 -12.73 -12.43
CA SER A 89 -2.19 -11.97 -12.99
C SER A 89 -2.05 -11.75 -14.50
N HIS A 90 -3.15 -11.89 -15.24
CA HIS A 90 -3.20 -11.55 -16.67
C HIS A 90 -3.74 -10.12 -16.92
N GLN A 91 -4.18 -9.44 -15.86
CA GLN A 91 -4.77 -8.11 -15.94
C GLN A 91 -3.71 -7.04 -15.68
N ALA A 92 -3.40 -6.24 -16.69
CA ALA A 92 -2.40 -5.17 -16.61
C ALA A 92 -2.66 -4.20 -15.45
N ILE A 93 -3.93 -3.80 -15.23
CA ILE A 93 -4.33 -2.91 -14.13
C ILE A 93 -3.98 -3.52 -12.76
N THR A 94 -4.20 -4.83 -12.60
CA THR A 94 -3.91 -5.55 -11.35
C THR A 94 -2.41 -5.66 -11.13
N ILE A 95 -1.63 -5.95 -12.17
CA ILE A 95 -0.15 -6.00 -12.11
C ILE A 95 0.41 -4.64 -11.70
N THR A 96 -0.03 -3.56 -12.37
CA THR A 96 0.43 -2.19 -12.04
C THR A 96 0.11 -1.82 -10.60
N LYS A 97 -1.11 -2.14 -10.13
CA LYS A 97 -1.52 -1.86 -8.75
C LYS A 97 -0.73 -2.69 -7.73
N ALA A 98 -0.52 -3.98 -7.99
CA ALA A 98 0.28 -4.84 -7.12
C ALA A 98 1.72 -4.31 -6.99
N GLY A 99 2.36 -3.95 -8.11
CA GLY A 99 3.69 -3.35 -8.09
C GLY A 99 3.75 -1.98 -7.42
N ALA A 100 2.68 -1.17 -7.49
CA ALA A 100 2.62 0.09 -6.75
C ALA A 100 2.55 -0.16 -5.22
N ILE A 101 1.73 -1.12 -4.79
CA ILE A 101 1.61 -1.53 -3.39
C ILE A 101 2.93 -2.15 -2.89
N ARG A 102 3.61 -2.97 -3.70
CA ARG A 102 4.90 -3.56 -3.33
C ARG A 102 5.95 -2.48 -3.04
N ARG A 103 6.11 -1.51 -3.96
CA ARG A 103 7.02 -0.37 -3.78
C ARG A 103 6.67 0.49 -2.56
N MET A 104 5.38 0.64 -2.27
CA MET A 104 4.90 1.33 -1.07
C MET A 104 5.31 0.60 0.21
N LEU A 105 5.19 -0.74 0.25
CA LEU A 105 5.66 -1.54 1.37
C LEU A 105 7.19 -1.46 1.53
N GLU A 106 7.94 -1.26 0.45
CA GLU A 106 9.40 -1.06 0.45
C GLU A 106 9.83 0.39 0.76
N ASP A 107 8.91 1.35 0.76
CA ASP A 107 9.26 2.77 0.93
C ASP A 107 9.72 3.07 2.37
N PRO A 108 10.92 3.65 2.56
CA PRO A 108 11.45 3.95 3.89
C PRO A 108 10.57 4.88 4.72
N ASN A 109 9.80 5.78 4.09
CA ASN A 109 8.89 6.65 4.83
C ASN A 109 7.66 5.88 5.29
N PHE A 110 7.12 5.00 4.45
CA PHE A 110 6.02 4.12 4.86
C PHE A 110 6.44 3.23 6.03
N ILE A 111 7.66 2.68 5.99
CA ILE A 111 8.25 1.89 7.07
C ILE A 111 8.44 2.73 8.34
N PHE A 112 8.87 4.00 8.21
CA PHE A 112 9.01 4.90 9.36
C PHE A 112 7.68 5.13 10.10
N TRP A 113 6.57 5.26 9.38
CA TRP A 113 5.23 5.43 9.97
C TRP A 113 4.59 4.12 10.47
N LEU A 114 5.21 2.98 10.18
CA LEU A 114 4.80 1.65 10.63
C LEU A 114 5.34 1.29 12.02
N ALA A 115 6.37 2.00 12.51
CA ALA A 115 7.04 1.80 13.80
C ALA A 115 6.48 2.74 14.90
#